data_AF-A0A7S0B784-F1
#
_entry.id   AF-A0A7S0B784-F1
#
_cell.length_a   1.000
_cell.length_b   1.000
_cell.length_c   1.000
_cell.angle_alpha   90.00
_cell.angle_beta   90.00
_cell.angle_gamma   90.00
#
_symmetry.space_group_name_H-M   'P 1'
#
loop_
_entity.id
_entity.type
_entity.pdbx_description
1 polymer ?
#
loop_
_entity_poly.entity_id
_entity_poly.type
_entity_poly.pdbx_seq_one_letter_code
_entity_poly.pdbx_strand_id
1 'polypeptide(L)'
;KHPDPTGFHMRSVQKYLKKQIRGQRCDNVGVFWDFASLPQDHPDGTEKSKPEKAVFKRGLGAINLLYGDQKTLVIQLTKMPEGLQLEDGTDANLTPYQTRGWCFFE
;
A
#
# COMPACT_ATOMS: atom_id res chain seq x y z
N LYS A 1 0.23 12.52 10.59
CA LYS A 1 -1.13 12.72 10.01
C LYS A 1 -1.53 11.47 9.25
N HIS A 2 -2.81 11.14 9.14
CA HIS A 2 -3.27 9.91 8.49
C HIS A 2 -3.09 10.00 6.96
N PRO A 3 -2.47 9.00 6.29
CA PRO A 3 -2.16 9.05 4.85
C PRO A 3 -3.38 8.88 3.92
N ASP A 4 -4.49 8.33 4.44
CA ASP A 4 -5.77 8.23 3.73
C ASP A 4 -6.86 8.95 4.53
N PRO A 5 -6.86 10.30 4.59
CA PRO A 5 -7.71 11.06 5.51
C PRO A 5 -9.21 10.91 5.20
N THR A 6 -9.54 10.68 3.93
CA THR A 6 -10.93 10.46 3.50
C THR A 6 -11.32 9.00 3.56
N GLY A 7 -10.38 8.04 3.67
CA GLY A 7 -10.62 6.60 3.62
C GLY A 7 -10.88 6.06 2.21
N PHE A 8 -10.50 6.80 1.16
CA PHE A 8 -10.75 6.45 -0.24
C PHE A 8 -10.09 5.11 -0.62
N HIS A 9 -8.81 4.95 -0.27
CA HIS A 9 -8.05 3.74 -0.58
C HIS A 9 -8.58 2.56 0.23
N MET A 10 -8.79 2.75 1.54
CA MET A 10 -9.31 1.69 2.41
C MET A 10 -10.71 1.21 1.99
N ARG A 11 -11.62 2.11 1.62
CA ARG A 11 -12.95 1.71 1.11
C ARG A 11 -12.85 0.94 -0.21
N SER A 12 -11.91 1.30 -1.08
CA SER A 12 -11.69 0.62 -2.36
C SER A 12 -11.24 -0.82 -2.14
N VAL A 13 -10.25 -1.03 -1.25
CA VAL A 13 -9.78 -2.37 -0.86
C VAL A 13 -10.90 -3.18 -0.21
N GLN A 14 -11.63 -2.61 0.74
CA GLN A 14 -12.76 -3.30 1.39
C GLN A 14 -13.83 -3.76 0.39
N LYS A 15 -14.17 -2.91 -0.58
CA LYS A 15 -15.15 -3.25 -1.63
C LYS A 15 -14.65 -4.41 -2.50
N TYR A 16 -13.36 -4.44 -2.82
CA TYR A 16 -12.74 -5.52 -3.56
C TYR A 16 -12.75 -6.83 -2.75
N LEU A 17 -12.25 -6.80 -1.50
CA LEU A 17 -12.17 -7.98 -0.64
C LEU A 17 -13.54 -8.61 -0.37
N LYS A 18 -14.58 -7.80 -0.12
CA LYS A 18 -15.95 -8.28 0.06
C LYS A 18 -16.46 -9.06 -1.17
N LYS A 19 -16.05 -8.68 -2.37
CA LYS A 19 -16.40 -9.40 -3.60
C LYS A 19 -15.56 -10.66 -3.77
N GLN A 20 -14.27 -10.58 -3.47
CA GLN A 20 -13.33 -11.69 -3.63
C GLN A 20 -13.62 -12.86 -2.68
N ILE A 21 -13.96 -12.55 -1.42
CA ILE A 21 -14.27 -13.54 -0.40
C ILE A 21 -15.64 -14.19 -0.67
N ARG A 22 -16.55 -13.47 -1.32
CA ARG A 22 -17.90 -13.97 -1.63
C ARG A 22 -17.81 -15.11 -2.66
N GLY A 23 -17.88 -16.34 -2.18
CA GLY A 23 -17.80 -17.56 -2.99
C GLY A 23 -16.52 -18.38 -2.78
N GLN A 24 -15.59 -17.92 -1.94
CA GLN A 24 -14.43 -18.69 -1.52
C GLN A 24 -14.70 -19.39 -0.18
N ARG A 25 -14.02 -20.52 0.06
CA ARG A 25 -14.03 -21.23 1.36
C ARG A 25 -13.06 -20.59 2.37
N CYS A 26 -12.92 -19.27 2.34
CA CYS A 26 -12.05 -18.53 3.25
C CYS A 26 -12.90 -17.57 4.07
N ASP A 27 -12.94 -17.76 5.39
CA ASP A 27 -13.68 -16.89 6.29
C ASP A 27 -12.92 -15.59 6.60
N ASN A 28 -11.59 -15.60 6.41
CA ASN A 28 -10.70 -14.49 6.75
C ASN A 28 -9.63 -14.28 5.67
N VAL A 29 -9.21 -13.03 5.49
CA VAL A 29 -8.11 -12.64 4.59
C VAL A 29 -7.15 -11.74 5.36
N GLY A 30 -5.86 -12.07 5.32
CA GLY A 30 -4.79 -11.19 5.79
C GLY A 30 -4.48 -10.14 4.74
N VAL A 31 -4.31 -8.89 5.17
CA VAL A 31 -3.92 -7.78 4.30
C VAL A 31 -2.61 -7.21 4.84
N PHE A 32 -1.60 -7.07 3.98
CA PHE A 32 -0.35 -6.41 4.32
C PHE A 32 -0.04 -5.31 3.30
N TRP A 33 0.32 -4.12 3.77
CA TRP A 33 0.80 -3.01 2.92
C TRP A 33 2.31 -2.90 3.04
N ASP A 34 3.05 -3.28 2.02
CA ASP A 34 4.52 -3.28 1.99
C ASP A 34 5.17 -2.07 2.68
N PHE A 35 4.86 -0.86 2.23
CA PHE A 35 5.44 0.38 2.75
C PHE A 35 5.03 0.64 4.20
N ALA A 36 3.75 0.44 4.53
CA ALA A 36 3.24 0.72 5.87
C ALA A 36 3.54 -0.40 6.89
N SER A 37 3.96 -1.59 6.43
CA SER A 37 4.21 -2.76 7.28
C SER A 37 5.65 -2.83 7.78
N LEU A 38 6.53 -1.95 7.27
CA LEU A 38 7.92 -1.87 7.68
C LEU A 38 8.24 -0.48 8.25
N PRO A 39 9.22 -0.37 9.18
CA PRO A 39 9.70 0.95 9.60
C PRO A 39 10.13 1.77 8.38
N GLN A 40 9.72 3.04 8.32
CA GLN A 40 10.12 3.99 7.28
C GLN A 40 10.95 5.10 7.91
N ASP A 41 11.68 5.86 7.09
CA ASP A 41 12.28 7.10 7.59
C ASP A 41 11.17 8.06 8.03
N HIS A 42 11.47 8.89 9.01
CA HIS A 42 10.48 9.77 9.60
C HIS A 42 10.06 10.85 8.59
N PRO A 43 8.84 11.40 8.69
CA PRO A 43 8.35 12.43 7.77
C PRO A 43 9.21 13.72 7.74
N ASP A 44 9.98 13.98 8.79
CA ASP A 44 10.93 15.10 8.88
C ASP A 44 12.28 14.82 8.20
N GLY A 45 12.42 13.67 7.55
CA GLY A 45 13.64 13.23 6.88
C GLY A 45 14.66 12.58 7.82
N THR A 46 14.36 12.43 9.12
CA THR A 46 15.25 11.73 10.03
C THR A 46 15.26 10.23 9.73
N GLU A 47 16.45 9.63 9.72
CA GLU A 47 16.59 8.21 9.41
C GLU A 47 16.03 7.31 10.51
N LYS A 48 15.56 6.13 10.10
CA LYS A 48 15.25 5.01 11.00
C LYS A 48 16.37 4.79 12.02
N SER A 49 15.99 4.59 13.27
CA SER A 49 16.91 4.18 14.33
C SER A 49 17.57 2.83 14.03
N LYS A 50 18.68 2.53 14.73
CA LYS A 50 19.35 1.22 14.61
C LYS A 50 18.42 0.00 14.79
N PRO A 51 17.54 -0.05 15.83
CA PRO A 51 16.61 -1.17 15.97
C PRO A 51 15.58 -1.22 14.83
N GLU A 52 15.07 -0.07 14.36
CA GLU A 52 14.14 -0.02 13.22
C GLU A 52 14.79 -0.50 11.93
N LYS A 53 16.05 -0.12 11.66
CA LYS A 53 16.83 -0.64 10.53
C LYS A 53 16.98 -2.17 10.59
N ALA A 54 17.18 -2.73 11.79
CA ALA A 54 17.26 -4.18 11.97
C ALA A 54 15.91 -4.88 11.70
N VAL A 55 14.79 -4.30 12.15
CA VAL A 55 13.43 -4.79 11.87
C VAL A 55 13.14 -4.69 10.36
N PHE A 56 13.41 -3.54 9.74
CA PHE A 56 13.24 -3.29 8.31
C PHE A 56 13.96 -4.34 7.48
N LYS A 57 15.24 -4.60 7.77
CA LYS A 57 16.04 -5.61 7.06
C LYS A 57 15.45 -7.02 7.15
N ARG A 58 14.97 -7.42 8.34
CA ARG A 58 14.30 -8.72 8.52
C ARG A 58 12.99 -8.78 7.74
N GLY A 59 12.22 -7.70 7.79
CA GLY A 59 10.95 -7.58 7.08
C GLY A 59 11.10 -7.65 5.56
N LEU A 60 12.13 -7.05 4.97
CA LEU A 60 12.43 -7.20 3.55
C LEU A 60 12.64 -8.67 3.13
N GLY A 61 13.31 -9.47 3.97
CA GLY A 61 13.46 -10.90 3.73
C GLY A 61 12.11 -11.64 3.74
N ALA A 62 11.22 -11.28 4.67
CA ALA A 62 9.89 -11.88 4.78
C ALA A 62 8.95 -11.45 3.63
N ILE A 63 9.06 -10.20 3.18
CA ILE A 63 8.26 -9.66 2.06
C ILE A 63 8.46 -10.48 0.78
N ASN A 64 9.69 -10.93 0.50
CA ASN A 64 9.96 -11.77 -0.66
C ASN A 64 9.18 -13.10 -0.62
N LEU A 65 8.96 -13.67 0.57
CA LEU A 65 8.15 -14.87 0.74
C LEU A 65 6.67 -14.58 0.48
N LEU A 66 6.18 -13.42 0.92
CA LEU A 66 4.80 -13.01 0.67
C LEU A 66 4.54 -12.82 -0.83
N TYR A 67 5.37 -12.04 -1.53
CA TYR A 67 5.19 -11.82 -2.97
C TYR A 67 5.47 -13.07 -3.82
N GLY A 68 6.32 -13.98 -3.35
CA GLY A 68 6.64 -15.21 -4.06
C GLY A 68 5.63 -16.35 -3.88
N ASP A 69 4.72 -16.25 -2.91
CA ASP A 69 3.72 -17.31 -2.64
C ASP A 69 2.57 -17.25 -3.65
N GLN A 70 2.22 -18.38 -4.26
CA GLN A 70 1.13 -18.50 -5.24
C GLN A 70 -0.26 -18.20 -4.67
N LYS A 71 -0.41 -18.22 -3.34
CA LYS A 71 -1.65 -17.89 -2.63
C LYS A 71 -1.75 -16.39 -2.33
N THR A 72 -0.70 -15.62 -2.58
CA THR A 72 -0.72 -14.17 -2.43
C THR A 72 -1.39 -13.53 -3.64
N LEU A 73 -2.35 -12.67 -3.36
CA LEU A 73 -3.01 -11.83 -4.35
C LEU A 73 -2.52 -10.39 -4.18
N VAL A 74 -1.84 -9.87 -5.20
CA VAL A 74 -1.39 -8.48 -5.23
C VAL A 74 -2.52 -7.61 -5.77
N ILE A 75 -2.91 -6.59 -4.99
CA ILE A 75 -3.93 -5.61 -5.39
C ILE A 75 -3.24 -4.27 -5.59
N GLN A 76 -3.37 -3.71 -6.78
CA GLN A 76 -2.85 -2.38 -7.08
C GLN A 76 -3.97 -1.33 -7.14
N LEU A 77 -3.80 -0.23 -6.39
CA LEU A 77 -4.72 0.90 -6.42
C LEU A 77 -4.27 1.90 -7.48
N THR A 78 -5.05 2.01 -8.56
CA THR A 78 -4.70 2.80 -9.75
C THR A 78 -5.39 4.17 -9.82
N LYS A 79 -6.10 4.57 -8.76
CA LYS A 79 -6.87 5.82 -8.71
C LYS A 79 -6.54 6.62 -7.46
N MET A 80 -6.57 7.94 -7.60
CA MET A 80 -6.48 8.90 -6.50
C MET A 80 -7.84 9.54 -6.25
N PRO A 81 -8.16 9.96 -5.01
CA PRO A 81 -9.36 10.73 -4.73
C PRO A 81 -9.32 12.08 -5.46
N GLU A 82 -10.38 12.37 -6.21
CA GLU A 82 -10.57 13.66 -6.87
C GLU A 82 -10.68 14.79 -5.83
N GLY A 83 -10.09 15.95 -6.15
CA GLY A 83 -10.15 17.13 -5.27
C GLY A 83 -9.36 17.02 -3.97
N LEU A 84 -8.52 15.98 -3.80
CA LEU A 84 -7.61 15.90 -2.66
C LEU A 84 -6.44 16.86 -2.87
N GLN A 85 -6.33 17.87 -2.01
CA GLN A 85 -5.16 18.72 -1.91
C GLN A 85 -4.12 18.07 -1.00
N LEU A 86 -2.88 17.99 -1.48
CA LEU A 86 -1.71 17.67 -0.67
C LEU A 86 -1.38 18.86 0.24
N GLU A 87 -0.50 18.63 1.22
CA GLU A 87 -0.22 19.63 2.27
C GLU A 87 0.45 20.89 1.76
N ASP A 88 1.18 20.78 0.66
CA ASP A 88 1.82 21.88 -0.05
C ASP A 88 0.84 22.62 -0.99
N GLY A 89 -0.45 22.26 -0.96
CA GLY A 89 -1.48 22.85 -1.81
C GLY A 89 -1.43 22.37 -3.25
N THR A 90 -0.64 21.32 -3.55
CA THR A 90 -0.67 20.68 -4.86
C THR A 90 -1.78 19.65 -4.94
N ASP A 91 -2.39 19.51 -6.11
CA ASP A 91 -3.36 18.45 -6.33
C ASP A 91 -2.67 17.10 -6.16
N ALA A 92 -3.33 16.19 -5.43
CA ALA A 92 -2.95 14.78 -5.44
C ALA A 92 -2.88 14.35 -6.91
N ASN A 93 -1.71 13.88 -7.35
CA ASN A 93 -1.47 13.56 -8.76
C ASN A 93 -2.71 12.85 -9.33
N LEU A 94 -3.32 13.41 -10.38
CA LEU A 94 -4.52 12.86 -11.05
C LEU A 94 -4.19 12.21 -12.40
N THR A 95 -2.91 12.21 -12.81
CA THR A 95 -2.48 11.54 -14.04
C THR A 95 -2.93 10.07 -14.03
N PRO A 96 -3.67 9.60 -15.04
CA PRO A 96 -4.09 8.20 -15.11
C PRO A 96 -2.92 7.26 -14.91
N TYR A 97 -3.12 6.18 -14.15
CA TYR A 97 -2.05 5.25 -13.79
C TYR A 97 -1.29 4.74 -15.02
N GLN A 98 -2.00 4.44 -16.10
CA GLN A 98 -1.46 3.92 -17.36
C GLN A 98 -0.47 4.87 -18.06
N THR A 99 -0.52 6.17 -17.76
CA THR A 99 0.33 7.19 -18.39
C THR A 99 1.31 7.83 -17.40
N ARG A 100 1.33 7.35 -16.16
CA ARG A 100 2.08 7.98 -15.05
C ARG A 100 3.58 7.59 -15.03
N GLY A 101 4.07 6.87 -16.04
CA GLY A 101 5.49 6.57 -16.24
C GLY A 101 6.10 5.58 -15.24
N TRP A 102 5.29 4.92 -14.42
CA TRP A 102 5.77 3.84 -13.54
C TRP A 102 6.25 2.65 -14.38
N CYS A 103 7.27 1.95 -13.90
CA CYS A 103 7.69 0.70 -14.53
C CYS A 103 6.54 -0.31 -14.51
N PHE A 104 6.15 -0.81 -15.68
CA PHE A 104 5.34 -2.03 -15.79
C PHE A 104 6.24 -3.21 -15.42
N PHE A 105 6.26 -3.58 -14.15
CA PHE A 105 6.65 -4.91 -13.71
C PHE A 105 5.40 -5.54 -13.10
N GLU A 106 4.69 -6.33 -13.90
CA GLU A 106 3.65 -7.27 -13.47
C GLU A 106 4.22 -8.69 -13.45
#